data_AF-A0A2V8UE58-F1
#
_entry.id   AF-A0A2V8UE58-F1
#
_cell.length_a   1.000
_cell.length_b   1.000
_cell.length_c   1.000
_cell.angle_alpha   90.00
_cell.angle_beta   90.00
_cell.angle_gamma   90.00
#
_symmetry.space_group_name_H-M   'P 1'
#
loop_
_entity.id
_entity.type
_entity.pdbx_description
1 polymer ?
#
loop_
_entity_poly.entity_id
_entity_poly.type
_entity_poly.pdbx_seq_one_letter_code
_entity_poly.pdbx_strand_id
1 'polypeptide(L)'
;MSVSAARDPNQAIGRAPERLTLEERLALTGKFIALEIYTPQDLPLRRIEAIADTPQECLRQLAARGFDATLFELTRLTPPY
;
A
#
# COMPACT_ATOMS: atom_id res chain seq x y z
N MET A 1 3.66 27.04 1.38
CA MET A 1 3.08 26.16 0.34
C MET A 1 2.59 24.89 1.02
N SER A 2 1.52 24.29 0.50
CA SER A 2 0.51 23.51 1.22
C SER A 2 1.00 22.19 1.80
N VAL A 3 0.81 22.00 3.11
CA VAL A 3 1.06 20.74 3.87
C VAL A 3 0.00 19.66 3.57
N SER A 4 -0.84 19.86 2.55
CA SER A 4 -2.03 19.04 2.29
C SER A 4 -1.77 17.82 1.41
N ALA A 5 -0.61 17.74 0.73
CA ALA A 5 -0.27 16.63 -0.16
C ALA A 5 0.40 15.44 0.56
N ALA A 6 0.99 15.65 1.74
CA ALA A 6 1.68 14.61 2.52
C ALA A 6 0.75 13.59 3.22
N ARG A 7 -0.55 13.61 2.93
CA ARG A 7 -1.58 12.87 3.69
C ARG A 7 -2.53 12.04 2.85
N ASP A 8 -2.44 12.06 1.52
CA ASP A 8 -3.34 11.26 0.71
C ASP A 8 -2.73 9.86 0.48
N PRO A 9 -3.23 8.82 1.18
CA PRO A 9 -2.72 7.45 1.01
C PRO A 9 -2.85 6.97 -0.44
N ASN A 10 -3.73 7.56 -1.24
CA ASN A 10 -3.88 7.17 -2.65
C ASN A 10 -2.67 7.51 -3.51
N GLN A 11 -1.80 8.45 -3.11
CA GLN A 11 -0.57 8.78 -3.86
C GLN A 11 0.52 7.72 -3.75
N ALA A 12 0.44 6.85 -2.73
CA ALA A 12 1.35 5.73 -2.54
C ALA A 12 0.94 4.49 -3.37
N ILE A 13 -0.26 4.49 -3.95
CA ILE A 13 -0.75 3.39 -4.80
C ILE A 13 0.07 3.31 -6.09
N GLY A 14 0.40 2.09 -6.51
CA GLY A 14 1.24 1.79 -7.66
C GLY A 14 2.73 2.00 -7.42
N ARG A 15 3.15 2.46 -6.24
CA ARG A 15 4.56 2.60 -5.84
C ARG A 15 5.00 1.42 -4.98
N ALA A 16 6.32 1.20 -4.95
CA ALA A 16 6.90 0.22 -4.05
C ALA A 16 7.00 0.77 -2.62
N PRO A 17 6.74 -0.04 -1.57
CA PRO A 17 6.80 0.42 -0.19
C PRO A 17 8.21 0.87 0.23
N GLU A 18 9.25 0.42 -0.47
CA GLU A 18 10.65 0.85 -0.31
C GLU A 18 10.91 2.23 -0.91
N ARG A 19 10.05 2.68 -1.84
CA ARG A 19 10.15 4.01 -2.48
C ARG A 19 9.38 5.10 -1.74
N LEU A 20 8.72 4.76 -0.63
CA LEU A 20 8.06 5.75 0.23
C LEU A 20 9.12 6.58 0.96
N THR A 21 8.90 7.89 1.03
CA THR A 21 9.75 8.78 1.82
C THR A 21 9.53 8.55 3.32
N LEU A 22 10.43 9.08 4.15
CA LEU A 22 10.30 9.00 5.61
C LEU A 22 8.97 9.63 6.09
N GLU A 23 8.60 10.79 5.53
CA GLU A 23 7.36 11.48 5.85
C GLU A 23 6.12 10.66 5.47
N GLU A 24 6.13 10.04 4.29
CA GLU A 24 5.05 9.15 3.84
C GLU A 24 4.94 7.91 4.73
N ARG A 25 6.07 7.30 5.11
CA ARG A 25 6.06 6.16 6.06
C ARG A 25 5.50 6.55 7.41
N LEU A 26 5.87 7.71 7.94
CA LEU A 26 5.33 8.22 9.20
C LEU A 26 3.83 8.49 9.10
N ALA A 27 3.37 9.10 8.01
CA ALA A 27 1.95 9.40 7.80
C ALA A 27 1.09 8.14 7.60
N LEU A 28 1.67 7.08 7.01
CA LEU A 28 0.98 5.82 6.74
C LEU A 28 1.23 4.75 7.81
N THR A 29 1.99 5.07 8.85
CA THR A 29 2.28 4.15 9.95
C THR A 29 0.97 3.68 10.59
N GLY A 30 0.86 2.36 10.77
CA GLY A 30 -0.32 1.73 11.34
C GLY A 30 -1.43 1.41 10.34
N LYS A 31 -1.38 1.92 9.10
CA LYS A 31 -2.29 1.53 8.02
C LYS A 31 -1.92 0.16 7.45
N PHE A 32 -2.92 -0.51 6.90
CA PHE A 32 -2.75 -1.71 6.09
C PHE A 32 -2.51 -1.34 4.64
N ILE A 33 -1.60 -2.06 4.01
CA ILE A 33 -1.30 -1.98 2.59
C ILE A 33 -1.49 -3.35 1.95
N ALA A 34 -2.01 -3.37 0.73
CA ALA A 34 -2.04 -4.56 -0.10
C ALA A 34 -0.86 -4.54 -1.07
N LEU A 35 0.00 -5.55 -0.99
CA LEU A 35 1.16 -5.72 -1.86
C LEU A 35 0.94 -6.93 -2.76
N GLU A 36 1.18 -6.80 -4.05
CA GLU A 36 1.11 -7.95 -4.96
C GLU A 36 2.13 -9.03 -4.55
N ILE A 37 1.67 -10.27 -4.42
CA ILE A 37 2.46 -11.44 -4.04
C ILE A 37 3.34 -11.81 -5.22
N TYR A 38 4.64 -11.92 -4.96
CA TYR A 38 5.62 -12.37 -5.95
C TYR A 38 5.33 -13.80 -6.42
N THR A 39 5.21 -13.96 -7.74
CA THR A 39 5.40 -15.25 -8.42
C THR A 39 6.76 -15.22 -9.13
N PRO A 40 7.60 -16.26 -9.02
CA PRO A 40 8.96 -16.27 -9.58
C PRO A 40 9.07 -16.12 -11.10
N GLN A 41 7.93 -16.08 -11.81
CA GLN A 41 7.84 -15.85 -13.25
C GLN A 41 7.82 -14.37 -13.63
N ASP A 42 7.35 -13.49 -12.75
CA ASP A 42 7.29 -12.04 -12.98
C ASP A 42 8.17 -11.33 -11.94
N LEU A 43 9.24 -10.68 -12.39
CA LEU A 43 10.09 -9.83 -11.55
C LEU A 43 9.24 -8.69 -10.97
N PRO A 44 8.84 -8.68 -9.68
CA PRO A 44 7.90 -7.69 -9.23
C PRO A 44 8.67 -6.57 -8.53
N LEU A 45 8.42 -5.36 -8.97
CA LEU A 45 8.38 -4.29 -8.00
C LEU A 45 7.17 -4.62 -7.12
N ARG A 46 7.36 -4.94 -5.83
CA ARG A 46 6.26 -5.06 -4.86
C ARG A 46 5.50 -3.74 -4.88
N ARG A 47 4.30 -3.68 -5.47
CA ARG A 47 3.53 -2.44 -5.61
C ARG A 47 2.37 -2.43 -4.63
N ILE A 48 2.11 -1.25 -4.07
CA ILE A 48 0.97 -1.03 -3.19
C ILE A 48 -0.27 -0.84 -4.04
N GLU A 49 -1.25 -1.74 -3.98
CA GLU A 49 -2.49 -1.64 -4.77
C GLU A 49 -3.68 -1.11 -3.96
N ALA A 50 -3.62 -1.18 -2.63
CA ALA A 50 -4.62 -0.61 -1.75
C ALA A 50 -4.00 -0.16 -0.42
N ILE A 51 -4.56 0.89 0.19
CA ILE A 51 -4.17 1.38 1.52
C ILE A 51 -5.43 1.71 2.31
N ALA A 52 -5.53 1.18 3.52
CA ALA A 52 -6.66 1.45 4.40
C ALA A 52 -6.32 1.29 5.89
N ASP A 53 -7.21 1.71 6.77
CA ASP A 53 -7.03 1.55 8.21
C ASP A 53 -7.30 0.12 8.70
N THR A 54 -7.98 -0.70 7.88
CA THR A 54 -8.29 -2.10 8.21
C THR A 54 -8.03 -3.04 7.03
N PRO A 55 -7.70 -4.32 7.27
CA PRO A 55 -7.53 -5.32 6.21
C PRO A 55 -8.77 -5.46 5.31
N GLN A 56 -9.97 -5.45 5.92
CA GLN A 56 -11.23 -5.62 5.20
C GLN A 56 -11.50 -4.48 4.22
N GLU A 57 -11.09 -3.25 4.57
CA GLU A 57 -11.20 -2.11 3.67
C GLU A 57 -10.21 -2.21 2.51
N CYS A 58 -8.98 -2.70 2.73
CA CYS A 58 -8.05 -3.02 1.64
C CYS A 58 -8.65 -4.04 0.67
N LEU A 59 -9.25 -5.12 1.18
CA LEU A 59 -9.91 -6.13 0.36
C LEU A 59 -11.08 -5.55 -0.44
N ARG A 60 -11.89 -4.67 0.17
CA ARG A 60 -12.96 -3.97 -0.55
C ARG A 60 -12.43 -3.08 -1.66
N GLN A 61 -11.33 -2.35 -1.43
CA GLN A 61 -10.69 -1.53 -2.46
C GLN A 61 -10.14 -2.36 -3.62
N LEU A 62 -9.51 -3.51 -3.33
CA LEU A 62 -9.02 -4.45 -4.36
C LEU A 62 -10.19 -5.00 -5.19
N ALA A 63 -11.24 -5.49 -4.53
CA ALA A 63 -12.41 -6.03 -5.20
C ALA A 63 -13.13 -4.97 -6.05
N ALA A 64 -13.26 -3.74 -5.57
CA ALA A 64 -13.84 -2.62 -6.32
C ALA A 64 -13.04 -2.27 -7.59
N ARG A 65 -11.75 -2.60 -7.63
CA ARG A 65 -10.87 -2.44 -8.79
C ARG A 65 -10.77 -3.68 -9.68
N GLY A 66 -11.47 -4.77 -9.32
CA GLY A 66 -11.45 -6.02 -10.06
C GLY A 66 -10.20 -6.88 -9.84
N PHE A 67 -9.43 -6.60 -8.79
CA PHE A 67 -8.26 -7.39 -8.43
C PHE A 67 -8.64 -8.64 -7.63
N ASP A 68 -7.94 -9.75 -7.87
CA ASP A 68 -8.07 -10.96 -7.07
C ASP A 68 -7.28 -10.82 -5.78
N ALA A 69 -7.99 -10.73 -4.65
CA ALA A 69 -7.40 -10.57 -3.32
C ALA A 69 -6.38 -11.67 -2.94
N THR A 70 -6.47 -12.86 -3.52
CA THR A 70 -5.54 -13.97 -3.22
C THR A 70 -4.14 -13.73 -3.77
N LEU A 71 -4.01 -12.80 -4.73
CA LEU A 71 -2.74 -12.35 -5.28
C LEU A 71 -2.09 -11.24 -4.45
N PHE A 72 -2.67 -10.84 -3.32
CA PHE A 72 -2.17 -9.73 -2.50
C PHE A 72 -1.86 -10.13 -1.06
N GLU A 73 -0.69 -9.73 -0.59
CA GLU A 73 -0.25 -9.79 0.80
C GLU A 73 -0.70 -8.52 1.53
N LEU A 74 -1.51 -8.68 2.58
CA LEU A 74 -1.90 -7.58 3.44
C LEU A 74 -0.89 -7.42 4.57
N THR A 75 -0.14 -6.32 4.55
CA THR A 75 0.85 -6.00 5.59
C THR A 75 0.48 -4.69 6.27
N ARG A 76 0.74 -4.61 7.57
CA ARG A 76 0.62 -3.35 8.31
C ARG A 76 1.94 -2.58 8.21
N LEU A 77 1.87 -1.31 7.81
CA LEU A 77 3.06 -0.45 7.80
C LEU A 77 3.55 -0.21 9.21
N THR A 78 4.76 -0.68 9.50
CA THR A 78 5.46 -0.43 10.76
C THR A 78 6.18 0.92 10.70
N PRO A 79 6.47 1.52 11.88
CA PRO A 79 7.33 2.68 11.95
C PRO A 79 8.68 2.41 11.26
N PRO A 80 9.33 3.44 10.68
CA PRO A 80 10.61 3.29 10.00
C PRO A 80 11.81 3.06 10.95
N TYR A 81 11.60 3.05 12.27
CA TYR A 81 12.61 2.89 13.32
C TYR A 81 12.12 2.00 14.45
#